data_AF-A0A1E3L9A0-F1
#
_entry.id   AF-A0A1E3L9A0-F1
#
_cell.length_a   1.000
_cell.length_b   1.000
_cell.length_c   1.000
_cell.angle_alpha   90.00
_cell.angle_beta   90.00
_cell.angle_gamma   90.00
#
_symmetry.space_group_name_H-M   'P 1'
#
loop_
_entity.id
_entity.type
_entity.pdbx_description
1 polymer ?
#
loop_
_entity_poly.entity_id
_entity_poly.type
_entity_poly.pdbx_seq_one_letter_code
_entity_poly.pdbx_strand_id
1 'polypeptide(L)'
;MTGRIRVGRITASLLWIALGILISVDQWSGGSQLLILLQWWPLILVCWGLEYIIFYILSRRKRMRFRLDIKGILTAVIAAAAIFFVTEQNQYLYLWSKVSLDLTAASSEFSEASGNRIELTPVSIPVDEDTDELTIEGINGDLIVHRGDVDKIEVRPVVWIDEIEADEAQKIADATTIEVSEGDEISIRPQTQTYGESNNRQPRINMEITLPEKSRLDINAQTTNGKVTMTNVEALRNIAVRSGNGSLIMRNLVGDIKAQTVNGNMDISSILGNVDADTKQGTYKASDISGVAKLYTQVGDVSLTSGLGDIDVNTRNGNVMVDEANFAVKAESLNGNIEIRSVSIGGDWSVYSAVGVIHLYLPPTGDYKVSGSNSYGTINTDLPLKVEKRTITGEFGTADHAIQVDGNGDLNIMRNSDAMVKDNDDQTIDPANPEETDASSNSGSPSTTESKNTTNTDEPVTESPSTN
;
A
#
# COMPACT_ATOMS: atom_id res chain seq x y z
N MET A 1 -57.44 30.34 -4.71
CA MET A 1 -56.17 30.21 -3.94
C MET A 1 -55.09 29.62 -4.85
N THR A 2 -54.23 30.44 -5.43
CA THR A 2 -53.12 29.98 -6.27
C THR A 2 -51.94 29.57 -5.38
N GLY A 3 -51.91 28.29 -5.00
CA GLY A 3 -50.86 27.73 -4.14
C GLY A 3 -49.49 27.79 -4.79
N ARG A 4 -48.59 28.65 -4.30
CA ARG A 4 -47.20 28.73 -4.80
C ARG A 4 -46.43 27.49 -4.33
N ILE A 5 -46.04 26.62 -5.26
CA ILE A 5 -45.17 25.48 -4.97
C ILE A 5 -43.73 25.88 -5.30
N ARG A 6 -42.82 25.66 -4.36
CA ARG A 6 -41.39 25.97 -4.47
C ARG A 6 -40.63 24.69 -4.80
N VAL A 7 -39.94 24.68 -5.93
CA VAL A 7 -39.16 23.55 -6.41
C VAL A 7 -37.85 23.48 -5.61
N GLY A 8 -37.55 22.31 -5.06
CA GLY A 8 -36.36 22.04 -4.24
C GLY A 8 -36.64 21.79 -2.75
N ARG A 9 -37.89 21.92 -2.31
CA ARG A 9 -38.26 21.62 -0.91
C ARG A 9 -38.37 20.12 -0.67
N ILE A 10 -38.78 19.35 -1.67
CA ILE A 10 -38.90 17.90 -1.55
C ILE A 10 -37.51 17.28 -1.53
N THR A 11 -36.61 17.67 -2.43
CA THR A 11 -35.21 17.24 -2.38
C THR A 11 -34.51 17.63 -1.09
N ALA A 12 -34.67 18.86 -0.61
CA ALA A 12 -34.11 19.27 0.68
C ALA A 12 -34.65 18.42 1.85
N SER A 13 -35.96 18.15 1.87
CA SER A 13 -36.57 17.34 2.95
C SER A 13 -36.13 15.87 2.88
N LEU A 14 -36.01 15.30 1.68
CA LEU A 14 -35.49 13.95 1.49
C LEU A 14 -34.02 13.85 1.92
N LEU A 15 -33.22 14.87 1.61
CA LEU A 15 -31.82 14.94 2.05
C LEU A 15 -31.73 14.95 3.58
N TRP A 16 -32.58 15.74 4.26
CA TRP A 16 -32.65 15.76 5.73
C TRP A 16 -33.06 14.41 6.33
N ILE A 17 -34.04 13.74 5.73
CA ILE A 17 -34.47 12.40 6.18
C ILE A 17 -33.34 11.39 6.00
N ALA A 18 -32.69 11.37 4.83
CA ALA A 18 -31.58 10.48 4.54
C ALA A 18 -30.40 10.72 5.50
N LEU A 19 -30.04 11.99 5.73
CA LEU A 19 -28.98 12.37 6.66
C LEU A 19 -29.29 11.92 8.09
N GLY A 20 -30.54 12.12 8.55
CA GLY A 20 -30.98 11.67 9.87
C GLY A 20 -30.93 10.14 10.04
N ILE A 21 -31.29 9.39 8.99
CA ILE A 21 -31.18 7.92 9.00
C ILE A 21 -29.72 7.50 9.09
N LEU A 22 -28.83 8.06 8.25
CA LEU A 22 -27.42 7.70 8.22
C LEU A 22 -26.73 7.93 9.57
N ILE A 23 -26.95 9.09 10.20
CA ILE A 23 -26.39 9.39 11.53
C ILE A 23 -26.92 8.42 12.59
N SER A 24 -28.22 8.11 12.54
CA SER A 24 -28.84 7.22 13.52
C SER A 24 -28.31 5.79 13.39
N VAL A 25 -28.03 5.34 12.17
CA VAL A 25 -27.43 4.02 11.96
C VAL A 25 -25.96 4.03 12.38
N ASP A 26 -25.20 5.08 12.08
CA ASP A 26 -23.81 5.19 12.51
C ASP A 26 -23.65 5.10 14.03
N GLN A 27 -24.50 5.80 14.77
CA GLN A 27 -24.53 5.75 16.23
C GLN A 27 -24.86 4.35 16.77
N TRP A 28 -25.54 3.51 16.01
CA TRP A 28 -25.97 2.19 16.44
C TRP A 28 -25.02 1.07 16.01
N SER A 29 -24.38 1.22 14.85
CA SER A 29 -23.42 0.24 14.32
C SER A 29 -21.96 0.56 14.60
N GLY A 30 -21.65 1.76 15.15
CA GLY A 30 -20.26 2.22 15.30
C GLY A 30 -19.54 2.37 13.96
N GLY A 31 -20.29 2.65 12.88
CA GLY A 31 -19.78 2.69 11.51
C GLY A 31 -19.44 4.11 11.05
N SER A 32 -19.05 4.22 9.77
CA SER A 32 -18.82 5.48 9.05
C SER A 32 -19.68 5.56 7.77
N GLN A 33 -20.97 5.28 7.91
CA GLN A 33 -21.95 5.24 6.82
C GLN A 33 -22.23 6.63 6.24
N LEU A 34 -21.90 7.69 6.98
CA LEU A 34 -21.95 9.06 6.48
C LEU A 34 -21.09 9.28 5.22
N LEU A 35 -20.03 8.50 5.03
CA LEU A 35 -19.17 8.53 3.83
C LEU A 35 -19.90 8.18 2.53
N ILE A 36 -20.99 7.41 2.60
CA ILE A 36 -21.80 7.06 1.43
C ILE A 36 -22.33 8.34 0.77
N LEU A 37 -22.59 9.39 1.55
CA LEU A 37 -23.05 10.69 1.03
C LEU A 37 -22.00 11.34 0.11
N LEU A 38 -20.71 11.15 0.39
CA LEU A 38 -19.60 11.70 -0.39
C LEU A 38 -19.42 10.98 -1.75
N GLN A 39 -19.80 9.71 -1.84
CA GLN A 39 -19.78 8.97 -3.09
C GLN A 39 -21.03 9.25 -3.94
N TRP A 40 -22.19 9.46 -3.29
CA TRP A 40 -23.49 9.57 -3.94
C TRP A 40 -24.06 11.00 -4.03
N TRP A 41 -23.30 12.04 -3.72
CA TRP A 41 -23.73 13.43 -3.89
C TRP A 41 -24.27 13.78 -5.31
N PRO A 42 -23.84 13.16 -6.43
CA PRO A 42 -24.43 13.41 -7.74
C PRO A 42 -25.93 13.04 -7.78
N LEU A 43 -26.38 12.10 -6.96
CA LEU A 43 -27.79 11.71 -6.85
C LEU A 43 -28.67 12.88 -6.39
N ILE A 44 -28.14 13.77 -5.53
CA ILE A 44 -28.85 14.97 -5.07
C ILE A 44 -29.16 15.89 -6.25
N LEU A 45 -28.20 16.06 -7.17
CA LEU A 45 -28.40 16.84 -8.40
C LEU A 45 -29.41 16.17 -9.34
N VAL A 46 -29.36 14.85 -9.47
CA VAL A 46 -30.32 14.08 -10.27
C VAL A 46 -31.74 14.21 -9.70
N CYS A 47 -31.92 14.01 -8.40
CA CYS A 47 -33.21 14.18 -7.73
C CYS A 47 -33.73 15.62 -7.86
N TRP A 48 -32.85 16.62 -7.78
CA TRP A 48 -33.24 18.02 -7.96
C TRP A 48 -33.68 18.33 -9.40
N GLY A 49 -32.98 17.78 -10.39
CA GLY A 49 -33.37 17.85 -11.80
C GLY A 49 -34.69 17.12 -12.08
N LEU A 50 -34.89 15.93 -11.52
CA LEU A 50 -36.14 15.17 -11.63
C LEU A 50 -37.32 15.92 -10.99
N GLU A 51 -37.14 16.50 -9.81
CA GLU A 51 -38.16 17.34 -9.17
C GLU A 51 -38.56 18.49 -10.10
N TYR A 52 -37.59 19.17 -10.71
CA TYR A 52 -37.85 20.24 -11.67
C TYR A 52 -38.65 19.77 -12.89
N ILE A 53 -38.28 18.64 -13.49
CA ILE A 53 -38.95 18.07 -14.67
C ILE A 53 -40.39 17.63 -14.32
N ILE A 54 -40.58 16.95 -13.19
CA ILE A 54 -41.89 16.51 -12.71
C ILE A 54 -42.82 17.72 -12.51
N PHE A 55 -42.34 18.76 -11.82
CA PHE A 55 -43.13 19.98 -11.63
C PHE A 55 -43.37 20.76 -12.92
N TYR A 56 -42.42 20.77 -13.87
CA TYR A 56 -42.59 21.35 -15.20
C TYR A 56 -43.73 20.65 -15.97
N ILE A 57 -43.76 19.32 -15.97
CA ILE A 57 -44.81 18.51 -16.63
C ILE A 57 -46.18 18.71 -15.96
N LEU A 58 -46.23 18.66 -14.62
CA LEU A 58 -47.48 18.85 -13.86
C LEU A 58 -48.07 20.26 -14.03
N SER A 59 -47.24 21.27 -14.23
CA SER A 59 -47.68 22.66 -14.30
C SER A 59 -48.11 23.11 -15.70
N ARG A 60 -47.74 22.38 -16.76
CA ARG A 60 -48.35 22.55 -18.10
C ARG A 60 -49.88 22.42 -18.05
N ARG A 61 -50.43 21.68 -17.08
CA ARG A 61 -51.88 21.52 -16.90
C ARG A 61 -52.59 22.64 -16.11
N LYS A 62 -51.88 23.52 -15.37
CA LYS A 62 -52.50 24.44 -14.40
C LYS A 62 -52.05 25.92 -14.41
N ARG A 63 -51.26 26.39 -15.38
CA ARG A 63 -50.78 27.81 -15.49
C ARG A 63 -50.23 28.37 -14.15
N MET A 64 -49.34 27.63 -13.50
CA MET A 64 -48.69 28.06 -12.25
C MET A 64 -47.37 28.79 -12.54
N ARG A 65 -47.03 29.85 -11.78
CA ARG A 65 -45.75 30.56 -11.88
C ARG A 65 -44.74 30.00 -10.88
N PHE A 66 -43.52 29.72 -11.33
CA PHE A 66 -42.46 29.11 -10.53
C PHE A 66 -41.45 30.10 -9.96
N ARG A 67 -40.88 29.75 -8.81
CA ARG A 67 -39.60 30.28 -8.31
C ARG A 67 -38.77 29.13 -7.77
N LEU A 68 -37.49 29.09 -8.14
CA LEU A 68 -36.50 28.17 -7.59
C LEU A 68 -36.25 28.57 -6.12
N ASP A 69 -36.35 27.62 -5.18
CA ASP A 69 -35.98 27.85 -3.79
C ASP A 69 -34.51 27.50 -3.57
N ILE A 70 -33.64 28.25 -4.25
CA ILE A 70 -32.17 28.12 -4.16
C ILE A 70 -31.74 28.24 -2.70
N LYS A 71 -32.41 29.10 -1.92
CA LYS A 71 -32.11 29.30 -0.50
C LYS A 71 -32.32 28.02 0.32
N GLY A 72 -33.44 27.33 0.13
CA GLY A 72 -33.75 26.09 0.87
C GLY A 72 -32.78 24.95 0.58
N ILE A 73 -32.41 24.75 -0.69
CA ILE A 73 -31.41 23.74 -1.07
C ILE A 73 -30.03 24.11 -0.54
N LEU A 74 -29.61 25.37 -0.73
CA LEU A 74 -28.32 25.84 -0.25
C LEU A 74 -28.20 25.65 1.27
N THR A 75 -29.25 25.96 2.03
CA THR A 75 -29.25 25.71 3.48
C THR A 75 -29.18 24.23 3.85
N ALA A 76 -29.84 23.34 3.09
CA ALA A 76 -29.77 21.89 3.35
C ALA A 76 -28.40 21.31 3.01
N VAL A 77 -27.78 21.77 1.91
CA VAL A 77 -26.43 21.37 1.52
C VAL A 77 -25.39 21.87 2.52
N ILE A 78 -25.46 23.14 2.91
CA ILE A 78 -24.54 23.71 3.91
C ILE A 78 -24.68 22.98 5.25
N ALA A 79 -25.91 22.70 5.69
CA ALA A 79 -26.12 22.00 6.95
C ALA A 79 -25.68 20.53 6.89
N ALA A 80 -25.89 19.83 5.78
CA ALA A 80 -25.37 18.48 5.59
C ALA A 80 -23.84 18.45 5.56
N ALA A 81 -23.21 19.42 4.90
CA ALA A 81 -21.76 19.59 4.93
C ALA A 81 -21.27 19.85 6.35
N ALA A 82 -21.90 20.77 7.09
CA ALA A 82 -21.54 21.07 8.48
C ALA A 82 -21.68 19.84 9.40
N ILE A 83 -22.74 19.05 9.23
CA ILE A 83 -22.96 17.82 10.00
C ILE A 83 -21.90 16.77 9.64
N PHE A 84 -21.57 16.62 8.35
CA PHE A 84 -20.47 15.76 7.90
C PHE A 84 -19.12 16.19 8.52
N PHE A 85 -18.82 17.49 8.52
CA PHE A 85 -17.60 18.03 9.14
C PHE A 85 -17.50 17.73 10.64
N VAL A 86 -18.62 17.76 11.37
CA VAL A 86 -18.64 17.51 12.82
C VAL A 86 -18.61 16.01 13.15
N THR A 87 -19.18 15.15 12.30
CA THR A 87 -19.30 13.71 12.58
C THR A 87 -18.10 12.89 12.12
N GLU A 88 -17.44 13.28 11.02
CA GLU A 88 -16.34 12.55 10.39
C GLU A 88 -15.01 13.31 10.46
N GLN A 89 -14.77 14.03 11.56
CA GLN A 89 -13.63 14.94 11.73
C GLN A 89 -12.28 14.27 11.43
N ASN A 90 -12.07 13.04 11.90
CA ASN A 90 -10.79 12.33 11.75
C ASN A 90 -10.56 11.83 10.31
N GLN A 91 -11.61 11.41 9.60
CA GLN A 91 -11.49 10.93 8.22
C GLN A 91 -11.41 12.07 7.19
N TYR A 92 -11.95 13.25 7.52
CA TYR A 92 -11.81 14.44 6.68
C TYR A 92 -10.34 14.86 6.53
N LEU A 93 -9.56 14.83 7.61
CA LEU A 93 -8.12 15.13 7.55
C LEU A 93 -7.41 14.23 6.54
N TYR A 94 -7.77 12.94 6.50
CA TYR A 94 -7.22 11.96 5.58
C TYR A 94 -7.64 12.18 4.11
N LEU A 95 -8.88 12.61 3.85
CA LEU A 95 -9.37 12.92 2.50
C LEU A 95 -8.84 14.26 1.98
N TRP A 96 -8.79 15.27 2.85
CA TRP A 96 -8.27 16.59 2.51
C TRP A 96 -6.78 16.55 2.18
N SER A 97 -5.99 15.84 2.99
CA SER A 97 -4.57 15.61 2.73
C SER A 97 -4.34 14.92 1.37
N LYS A 98 -5.25 14.03 0.93
CA LYS A 98 -5.11 13.36 -0.37
C LYS A 98 -5.32 14.34 -1.53
N VAL A 99 -6.36 15.17 -1.43
CA VAL A 99 -6.68 16.17 -2.46
C VAL A 99 -5.63 17.28 -2.51
N SER A 100 -5.17 17.76 -1.34
CA SER A 100 -4.15 18.80 -1.29
C SER A 100 -2.84 18.33 -1.91
N LEU A 101 -2.45 17.08 -1.64
CA LEU A 101 -1.22 16.50 -2.14
C LEU A 101 -1.25 16.30 -3.67
N ASP A 102 -2.39 15.84 -4.22
CA ASP A 102 -2.62 15.79 -5.67
C ASP A 102 -2.61 17.20 -6.32
N LEU A 103 -3.20 18.22 -5.67
CA LEU A 103 -3.21 19.59 -6.18
C LEU A 103 -1.81 20.22 -6.18
N THR A 104 -1.06 20.08 -5.08
CA THR A 104 0.29 20.64 -4.94
C THR A 104 1.25 19.98 -5.92
N ALA A 105 1.19 18.65 -6.10
CA ALA A 105 2.00 17.94 -7.07
C ALA A 105 1.74 18.39 -8.52
N ALA A 106 0.51 18.75 -8.86
CA ALA A 106 0.13 19.16 -10.21
C ALA A 106 0.50 20.62 -10.55
N SER A 107 0.66 21.48 -9.53
CA SER A 107 0.94 22.91 -9.74
C SER A 107 2.39 23.30 -9.54
N SER A 108 3.19 22.57 -8.76
CA SER A 108 4.53 23.00 -8.33
C SER A 108 5.67 22.33 -9.08
N GLU A 109 6.77 23.05 -9.24
CA GLU A 109 8.04 22.51 -9.73
C GLU A 109 8.88 22.02 -8.54
N PHE A 110 9.71 21.01 -8.75
CA PHE A 110 10.45 20.36 -7.66
C PHE A 110 11.94 20.37 -7.95
N SER A 111 12.74 20.82 -6.98
CA SER A 111 14.20 20.70 -7.03
C SER A 111 14.64 19.23 -7.03
N GLU A 112 15.67 18.92 -7.82
CA GLU A 112 16.34 17.62 -7.79
C GLU A 112 17.45 17.57 -6.74
N ALA A 113 17.96 16.37 -6.44
CA ALA A 113 19.15 16.20 -5.58
C ALA A 113 20.43 16.57 -6.34
N SER A 114 20.49 17.78 -6.89
CA SER A 114 21.61 18.31 -7.67
C SER A 114 21.87 19.78 -7.30
N GLY A 115 23.06 20.29 -7.63
CA GLY A 115 23.43 21.67 -7.29
C GLY A 115 23.89 21.83 -5.84
N ASN A 116 23.31 22.79 -5.12
CA ASN A 116 23.79 23.21 -3.81
C ASN A 116 23.20 22.33 -2.71
N ARG A 117 24.06 21.59 -1.99
CA ARG A 117 23.70 20.76 -0.83
C ARG A 117 24.07 21.48 0.46
N ILE A 118 23.09 21.67 1.34
CA ILE A 118 23.27 22.38 2.60
C ILE A 118 22.65 21.55 3.73
N GLU A 119 23.45 21.24 4.75
CA GLU A 119 22.98 20.57 5.97
C GLU A 119 22.51 21.63 6.96
N LEU A 120 21.27 21.54 7.43
CA LEU A 120 20.80 22.44 8.49
C LEU A 120 21.14 21.85 9.87
N THR A 121 20.95 22.66 10.90
CA THR A 121 21.17 22.22 12.27
C THR A 121 20.14 21.13 12.63
N PRO A 122 20.58 19.98 13.17
CA PRO A 122 19.66 18.95 13.65
C PRO A 122 18.73 19.46 14.75
N VAL A 123 17.49 18.97 14.75
CA VAL A 123 16.48 19.31 15.76
C VAL A 123 16.25 18.10 16.65
N SER A 124 16.32 18.28 17.96
CA SER A 124 16.06 17.23 18.95
C SER A 124 14.77 17.51 19.69
N ILE A 125 13.83 16.56 19.62
CA ILE A 125 12.46 16.72 20.14
C ILE A 125 12.29 15.73 21.30
N PRO A 126 11.97 16.19 22.53
CA PRO A 126 11.67 15.28 23.63
C PRO A 126 10.40 14.49 23.32
N VAL A 127 10.35 13.23 23.76
CA VAL A 127 9.13 12.41 23.71
C VAL A 127 8.62 12.32 25.13
N ASP A 128 7.42 12.85 25.37
CA ASP A 128 6.76 12.75 26.67
C ASP A 128 6.07 11.39 26.79
N GLU A 129 5.80 10.94 28.03
CA GLU A 129 5.15 9.65 28.29
C GLU A 129 3.72 9.58 27.73
N ASP A 130 3.09 10.75 27.55
CA ASP A 130 1.72 10.90 27.05
C ASP A 130 1.67 11.08 25.51
N THR A 131 2.83 11.14 24.83
CA THR A 131 2.86 11.23 23.36
C THR A 131 2.54 9.88 22.75
N ASP A 132 1.48 9.82 21.96
CA ASP A 132 1.01 8.60 21.30
C ASP A 132 1.27 8.61 19.78
N GLU A 133 1.37 9.79 19.16
CA GLU A 133 1.42 9.94 17.70
C GLU A 133 2.57 10.84 17.22
N LEU A 134 3.18 10.46 16.09
CA LEU A 134 4.18 11.22 15.37
C LEU A 134 3.75 11.47 13.93
N THR A 135 3.50 12.72 13.60
CA THR A 135 3.17 13.18 12.25
C THR A 135 4.38 13.84 11.59
N ILE A 136 4.80 13.32 10.43
CA ILE A 136 5.90 13.84 9.63
C ILE A 136 5.35 14.31 8.29
N GLU A 137 5.48 15.60 8.00
CA GLU A 137 5.04 16.18 6.73
C GLU A 137 6.25 16.64 5.90
N GLY A 138 6.34 16.16 4.66
CA GLY A 138 7.27 16.61 3.66
C GLY A 138 6.55 17.22 2.46
N ILE A 139 7.26 18.07 1.72
CA ILE A 139 6.78 18.61 0.45
C ILE A 139 7.55 17.95 -0.69
N ASN A 140 8.85 18.21 -0.77
CA ASN A 140 9.76 17.64 -1.75
C ASN A 140 11.01 17.13 -1.06
N GLY A 141 11.39 15.88 -1.28
CA GLY A 141 12.52 15.23 -0.63
C GLY A 141 12.16 13.91 0.03
N ASP A 142 13.19 13.12 0.28
CA ASP A 142 13.04 11.78 0.85
C ASP A 142 12.86 11.87 2.36
N LEU A 143 11.98 11.00 2.89
CA LEU A 143 11.79 10.82 4.32
C LEU A 143 12.39 9.47 4.71
N ILE A 144 13.31 9.48 5.67
CA ILE A 144 13.91 8.28 6.24
C ILE A 144 13.54 8.26 7.71
N VAL A 145 12.79 7.26 8.14
CA VAL A 145 12.38 7.07 9.52
C VAL A 145 12.94 5.75 10.00
N HIS A 146 13.72 5.79 11.07
CA HIS A 146 14.29 4.58 11.63
C HIS A 146 14.44 4.72 13.14
N ARG A 147 14.55 3.59 13.81
CA ARG A 147 14.91 3.56 15.22
C ARG A 147 16.43 3.60 15.40
N GLY A 148 16.89 4.20 16.49
CA GLY A 148 18.30 4.23 16.88
C GLY A 148 18.51 4.48 18.37
N ASP A 149 19.77 4.40 18.80
CA ASP A 149 20.21 4.66 20.17
C ASP A 149 20.26 6.17 20.44
N VAL A 150 19.09 6.77 20.60
CA VAL A 150 18.88 8.18 20.91
C VAL A 150 17.85 8.32 22.04
N ASP A 151 18.05 9.28 22.94
CA ASP A 151 17.11 9.55 24.04
C ASP A 151 15.89 10.38 23.59
N LYS A 152 16.02 11.09 22.47
CA LYS A 152 15.05 12.03 21.91
C LYS A 152 14.90 11.77 20.42
N ILE A 153 13.79 12.19 19.82
CA ILE A 153 13.65 12.13 18.37
C ILE A 153 14.66 13.13 17.77
N GLU A 154 15.55 12.65 16.91
CA GLU A 154 16.48 13.51 16.16
C GLU A 154 16.01 13.66 14.72
N VAL A 155 15.93 14.90 14.24
CA VAL A 155 15.61 15.23 12.86
C VAL A 155 16.83 15.87 12.21
N ARG A 156 17.34 15.25 11.15
CA ARG A 156 18.49 15.73 10.36
C ARG A 156 18.01 16.13 8.96
N PRO A 157 17.68 17.42 8.75
CA PRO A 157 17.28 17.93 7.45
C PRO A 157 18.49 18.27 6.57
N VAL A 158 18.44 17.86 5.32
CA VAL A 158 19.40 18.20 4.27
C VAL A 158 18.66 18.84 3.10
N VAL A 159 19.01 20.09 2.81
CA VAL A 159 18.37 20.90 1.77
C VAL A 159 19.21 20.86 0.49
N TRP A 160 18.54 20.64 -0.63
CA TRP A 160 19.08 20.73 -1.98
C TRP A 160 18.33 21.81 -2.75
N ILE A 161 19.10 22.70 -3.37
CA ILE A 161 18.60 23.80 -4.17
C ILE A 161 19.41 23.86 -5.46
N ASP A 162 18.74 23.54 -6.56
CA ASP A 162 19.28 23.53 -7.92
C ASP A 162 18.98 24.84 -8.67
N GLU A 163 19.55 24.97 -9.87
CA GLU A 163 19.28 26.05 -10.85
C GLU A 163 19.62 27.49 -10.42
N ILE A 164 20.22 27.70 -9.24
CA ILE A 164 20.65 29.02 -8.76
C ILE A 164 22.07 28.98 -8.17
N GLU A 165 22.67 30.17 -8.05
CA GLU A 165 24.01 30.36 -7.49
C GLU A 165 24.05 30.05 -5.98
N ALA A 166 25.21 29.59 -5.50
CA ALA A 166 25.41 29.13 -4.13
C ALA A 166 25.03 30.19 -3.06
N ASP A 167 25.34 31.46 -3.30
CA ASP A 167 25.02 32.55 -2.36
C ASP A 167 23.51 32.80 -2.22
N GLU A 168 22.74 32.57 -3.28
CA GLU A 168 21.27 32.70 -3.24
C GLU A 168 20.63 31.45 -2.63
N ALA A 169 21.14 30.26 -2.97
CA ALA A 169 20.74 29.00 -2.34
C ALA A 169 20.94 29.03 -0.83
N GLN A 170 22.06 29.59 -0.35
CA GLN A 170 22.31 29.70 1.08
C GLN A 170 21.25 30.55 1.79
N LYS A 171 20.76 31.63 1.18
CA LYS A 171 19.70 32.46 1.79
C LYS A 171 18.38 31.70 1.94
N ILE A 172 18.04 30.85 0.98
CA ILE A 172 16.83 30.02 1.03
C ILE A 172 16.99 28.93 2.09
N ALA A 173 18.15 28.29 2.16
CA ALA A 173 18.46 27.30 3.19
C ALA A 173 18.45 27.91 4.60
N ASP A 174 19.04 29.10 4.79
CA ASP A 174 19.04 29.83 6.06
C ASP A 174 17.62 30.26 6.49
N ALA A 175 16.73 30.48 5.52
CA ALA A 175 15.31 30.74 5.77
C ALA A 175 14.48 29.47 5.98
N THR A 176 15.05 28.28 5.71
CA THR A 176 14.37 27.00 5.89
C THR A 176 14.44 26.59 7.35
N THR A 177 13.30 26.29 7.95
CA THR A 177 13.20 25.87 9.35
C THR A 177 12.32 24.63 9.48
N ILE A 178 12.56 23.82 10.51
CA ILE A 178 11.69 22.70 10.86
C ILE A 178 10.79 23.17 12.00
N GLU A 179 9.51 23.33 11.72
CA GLU A 179 8.49 23.58 12.74
C GLU A 179 8.16 22.28 13.44
N VAL A 180 8.18 22.34 14.77
CA VAL A 180 7.83 21.22 15.65
C VAL A 180 6.71 21.66 16.57
N SER A 181 5.64 20.86 16.63
CA SER A 181 4.61 20.94 17.67
C SER A 181 4.82 19.79 18.65
N GLU A 182 4.75 20.06 19.96
CA GLU A 182 4.90 19.09 21.04
C GLU A 182 3.56 18.88 21.77
N GLY A 183 3.37 17.71 22.40
CA GLY A 183 2.16 17.32 23.13
C GLY A 183 1.82 15.84 22.92
N ASP A 184 0.52 15.52 22.98
CA ASP A 184 -0.01 14.17 22.70
C ASP A 184 0.34 13.69 21.27
N GLU A 185 0.45 14.64 20.33
CA GLU A 185 0.91 14.43 18.95
C GLU A 185 2.14 15.32 18.69
N ILE A 186 3.24 14.71 18.25
CA ILE A 186 4.41 15.43 17.74
C ILE A 186 4.23 15.65 16.24
N SER A 187 4.25 16.91 15.79
CA SER A 187 4.18 17.24 14.36
C SER A 187 5.49 17.85 13.88
N ILE A 188 6.08 17.30 12.82
CA ILE A 188 7.33 17.75 12.19
C ILE A 188 7.03 18.22 10.77
N ARG A 189 7.27 19.51 10.50
CA ARG A 189 6.99 20.12 9.18
C ARG A 189 8.11 21.07 8.77
N PRO A 190 8.68 20.94 7.56
CA PRO A 190 9.59 21.94 7.02
C PRO A 190 8.82 23.17 6.52
N GLN A 191 9.28 24.35 6.90
CA GLN A 191 8.89 25.63 6.32
C GLN A 191 10.04 26.14 5.46
N THR A 192 9.75 26.40 4.19
CA THR A 192 10.73 26.90 3.22
C THR A 192 10.09 27.90 2.28
N GLN A 193 10.92 28.71 1.61
CA GLN A 193 10.50 29.61 0.54
C GLN A 193 10.63 28.91 -0.81
N THR A 194 9.69 29.17 -1.72
CA THR A 194 9.79 28.79 -3.12
C THR A 194 10.79 29.66 -3.87
N TYR A 195 11.30 29.18 -5.00
CA TYR A 195 12.23 29.93 -5.85
C TYR A 195 12.00 29.63 -7.34
N GLY A 196 12.95 30.08 -8.19
CA GLY A 196 12.90 29.95 -9.65
C GLY A 196 12.18 31.10 -10.33
N GLU A 197 12.29 31.19 -11.67
CA GLU A 197 11.72 32.29 -12.47
C GLU A 197 10.21 32.46 -12.27
N SER A 198 9.50 31.34 -12.08
CA SER A 198 8.05 31.29 -11.85
C SER A 198 7.65 31.34 -10.36
N ASN A 199 8.62 31.46 -9.44
CA ASN A 199 8.42 31.46 -7.98
C ASN A 199 7.51 30.33 -7.46
N ASN A 200 7.71 29.12 -7.98
CA ASN A 200 6.87 27.96 -7.68
C ASN A 200 7.70 26.68 -7.58
N ARG A 201 9.04 26.80 -7.59
CA ARG A 201 9.93 25.67 -7.38
C ARG A 201 10.14 25.45 -5.90
N GLN A 202 9.85 24.23 -5.44
CA GLN A 202 10.02 23.81 -4.05
C GLN A 202 11.43 23.23 -3.86
N PRO A 203 12.20 23.73 -2.88
CA PRO A 203 13.47 23.12 -2.48
C PRO A 203 13.28 21.65 -2.10
N ARG A 204 14.30 20.84 -2.32
CA ARG A 204 14.28 19.43 -1.89
C ARG A 204 14.86 19.33 -0.49
N ILE A 205 14.06 18.89 0.46
CA ILE A 205 14.41 18.74 1.87
C ILE A 205 14.30 17.27 2.22
N ASN A 206 15.44 16.59 2.24
CA ASN A 206 15.51 15.24 2.77
C ASN A 206 15.51 15.33 4.30
N MET A 207 14.71 14.50 4.97
CA MET A 207 14.68 14.41 6.43
C MET A 207 14.99 13.00 6.86
N GLU A 208 16.02 12.85 7.69
CA GLU A 208 16.29 11.62 8.44
C GLU A 208 15.80 11.82 9.88
N ILE A 209 14.86 10.97 10.30
CA ILE A 209 14.20 10.98 11.60
C ILE A 209 14.63 9.72 12.34
N THR A 210 15.41 9.90 13.39
CA THR A 210 15.83 8.82 14.29
C THR A 210 14.95 8.81 15.53
N LEU A 211 14.20 7.71 15.71
CA LEU A 211 13.33 7.49 16.85
C LEU A 211 14.08 6.77 17.99
N PRO A 212 13.82 7.11 19.27
CA PRO A 212 14.35 6.37 20.41
C PRO A 212 13.99 4.88 20.39
N GLU A 213 14.87 4.01 20.90
CA GLU A 213 14.59 2.56 20.89
C GLU A 213 13.32 2.18 21.65
N LYS A 214 13.00 2.93 22.70
CA LYS A 214 11.84 2.68 23.56
C LYS A 214 10.56 3.33 23.03
N SER A 215 10.64 4.15 21.98
CA SER A 215 9.46 4.82 21.44
C SER A 215 8.56 3.81 20.74
N ARG A 216 7.30 3.81 21.14
CA ARG A 216 6.19 3.13 20.47
C ARG A 216 5.16 4.20 20.21
N LEU A 217 5.21 4.79 19.01
CA LEU A 217 4.32 5.87 18.60
C LEU A 217 3.59 5.39 17.35
N ASP A 218 2.30 5.72 17.24
CA ASP A 218 1.64 5.65 15.94
C ASP A 218 2.27 6.69 15.02
N ILE A 219 2.51 6.34 13.75
CA ILE A 219 3.28 7.17 12.84
C ILE A 219 2.47 7.50 11.61
N ASN A 220 2.42 8.79 11.27
CA ASN A 220 1.83 9.30 10.06
C ASN A 220 2.88 10.08 9.26
N ALA A 221 3.44 9.47 8.21
CA ALA A 221 4.45 10.09 7.37
C ALA A 221 3.89 10.39 5.98
N GLN A 222 3.92 11.66 5.55
CA GLN A 222 3.44 12.08 4.24
C GLN A 222 4.44 12.95 3.49
N THR A 223 4.60 12.75 2.19
CA THR A 223 5.37 13.65 1.31
C THR A 223 4.71 13.81 -0.05
N THR A 224 4.81 14.99 -0.67
CA THR A 224 4.23 15.20 -2.01
C THR A 224 5.11 14.56 -3.09
N ASN A 225 6.42 14.75 -2.99
CA ASN A 225 7.39 14.19 -3.92
C ASN A 225 8.61 13.69 -3.16
N GLY A 226 8.85 12.38 -3.17
CA GLY A 226 9.99 11.78 -2.49
C GLY A 226 9.75 10.35 -2.06
N LYS A 227 10.84 9.62 -1.91
CA LYS A 227 10.83 8.26 -1.37
C LYS A 227 10.60 8.32 0.13
N VAL A 228 9.77 7.43 0.66
CA VAL A 228 9.68 7.23 2.11
C VAL A 228 10.28 5.87 2.46
N THR A 229 11.24 5.87 3.37
CA THR A 229 11.89 4.67 3.88
C THR A 229 11.61 4.57 5.37
N MET A 230 11.06 3.46 5.82
CA MET A 230 10.81 3.18 7.23
C MET A 230 11.43 1.84 7.61
N THR A 231 12.29 1.83 8.62
CA THR A 231 13.05 0.63 9.02
C THR A 231 13.14 0.45 10.52
N ASN A 232 12.86 -0.76 11.01
CA ASN A 232 13.00 -1.15 12.42
C ASN A 232 12.14 -0.30 13.38
N VAL A 233 10.93 0.05 12.95
CA VAL A 233 10.00 0.90 13.72
C VAL A 233 8.90 0.05 14.33
N GLU A 234 8.60 0.25 15.62
CA GLU A 234 7.41 -0.34 16.25
C GLU A 234 6.44 0.77 16.62
N ALA A 235 5.24 0.69 16.07
CA ALA A 235 4.12 1.53 16.47
C ALA A 235 3.31 0.85 17.58
N LEU A 236 2.48 1.64 18.28
CA LEU A 236 1.53 1.08 19.25
C LEU A 236 0.45 0.27 18.53
N ARG A 237 -0.03 0.81 17.41
CA ARG A 237 -1.16 0.28 16.66
C ARG A 237 -0.94 0.41 15.17
N ASN A 238 -0.62 1.60 14.68
CA ASN A 238 -0.71 1.89 13.25
C ASN A 238 0.44 2.73 12.70
N ILE A 239 0.77 2.47 11.43
CA ILE A 239 1.74 3.21 10.64
C ILE A 239 1.06 3.60 9.32
N ALA A 240 0.78 4.88 9.15
CA ALA A 240 0.28 5.45 7.91
C ALA A 240 1.41 6.13 7.13
N VAL A 241 1.63 5.69 5.89
CA VAL A 241 2.65 6.27 4.99
C VAL A 241 2.01 6.69 3.68
N ARG A 242 2.27 7.93 3.25
CA ARG A 242 1.81 8.46 1.97
C ARG A 242 2.93 9.16 1.21
N SER A 243 3.07 8.85 -0.07
CA SER A 243 3.82 9.68 -1.01
C SER A 243 2.94 10.06 -2.20
N GLY A 244 3.09 11.25 -2.75
CA GLY A 244 2.45 11.58 -4.02
C GLY A 244 3.19 10.87 -5.14
N ASN A 245 4.46 11.24 -5.30
CA ASN A 245 5.36 10.62 -6.25
C ASN A 245 6.61 10.12 -5.52
N GLY A 246 6.80 8.82 -5.47
CA GLY A 246 7.94 8.22 -4.80
C GLY A 246 7.68 6.78 -4.39
N SER A 247 8.77 6.03 -4.28
CA SER A 247 8.72 4.65 -3.80
C SER A 247 8.56 4.61 -2.28
N LEU A 248 7.89 3.58 -1.76
CA LEU A 248 7.79 3.32 -0.34
C LEU A 248 8.61 2.08 0.00
N ILE A 249 9.50 2.17 0.97
CA ILE A 249 10.30 1.05 1.47
C ILE A 249 9.98 0.90 2.96
N MET A 250 9.42 -0.24 3.35
CA MET A 250 8.99 -0.52 4.71
C MET A 250 9.54 -1.87 5.13
N ARG A 251 10.42 -1.88 6.13
CA ARG A 251 11.12 -3.11 6.56
C ARG A 251 11.15 -3.25 8.07
N ASN A 252 10.91 -4.45 8.57
CA ASN A 252 10.97 -4.77 10.00
C ASN A 252 10.08 -3.84 10.84
N LEU A 253 8.79 -3.79 10.51
CA LEU A 253 7.85 -2.91 11.20
C LEU A 253 6.88 -3.72 12.06
N VAL A 254 6.48 -3.13 13.19
CA VAL A 254 5.45 -3.69 14.07
C VAL A 254 4.27 -2.72 14.13
N GLY A 255 3.06 -3.23 13.90
CA GLY A 255 1.83 -2.46 13.80
C GLY A 255 1.13 -2.65 12.46
N ASP A 256 -0.12 -2.19 12.37
CA ASP A 256 -0.91 -2.23 11.14
C ASP A 256 -0.46 -1.11 10.18
N ILE A 257 -0.11 -1.49 8.96
CA ILE A 257 0.43 -0.58 7.95
C ILE A 257 -0.65 -0.17 6.97
N LYS A 258 -0.74 1.14 6.72
CA LYS A 258 -1.47 1.71 5.60
C LYS A 258 -0.52 2.50 4.71
N ALA A 259 -0.23 2.00 3.52
CA ALA A 259 0.76 2.57 2.61
C ALA A 259 0.13 3.04 1.30
N GLN A 260 0.41 4.26 0.86
CA GLN A 260 -0.20 4.83 -0.34
C GLN A 260 0.80 5.62 -1.18
N THR A 261 0.81 5.37 -2.48
CA THR A 261 1.55 6.21 -3.44
C THR A 261 0.75 6.43 -4.72
N VAL A 262 0.93 7.55 -5.42
CA VAL A 262 0.31 7.69 -6.75
C VAL A 262 1.19 7.00 -7.77
N ASN A 263 2.47 7.36 -7.80
CA ASN A 263 3.47 6.82 -8.70
C ASN A 263 4.70 6.37 -7.91
N GLY A 264 4.95 5.07 -7.86
CA GLY A 264 6.10 4.53 -7.16
C GLY A 264 5.95 3.05 -6.85
N ASN A 265 7.10 2.37 -6.76
CA ASN A 265 7.16 0.99 -6.33
C ASN A 265 7.00 0.92 -4.81
N MET A 266 6.47 -0.20 -4.31
CA MET A 266 6.44 -0.48 -2.88
C MET A 266 7.23 -1.75 -2.58
N ASP A 267 8.12 -1.67 -1.61
CA ASP A 267 8.91 -2.78 -1.06
C ASP A 267 8.56 -2.89 0.44
N ILE A 268 7.78 -3.92 0.79
CA ILE A 268 7.24 -4.13 2.14
C ILE A 268 7.73 -5.50 2.62
N SER A 269 8.57 -5.55 3.66
CA SER A 269 9.11 -6.82 4.15
C SER A 269 9.16 -6.91 5.66
N SER A 270 8.91 -8.11 6.18
CA SER A 270 9.05 -8.43 7.61
C SER A 270 8.15 -7.54 8.48
N ILE A 271 6.83 -7.69 8.27
CA ILE A 271 5.81 -6.90 8.96
C ILE A 271 5.11 -7.78 10.00
N LEU A 272 5.14 -7.35 11.26
CA LEU A 272 4.34 -7.90 12.34
C LEU A 272 3.04 -7.09 12.50
N GLY A 273 2.04 -7.42 11.69
CA GLY A 273 0.76 -6.70 11.62
C GLY A 273 0.04 -6.93 10.29
N ASN A 274 -1.07 -6.22 10.08
CA ASN A 274 -1.78 -6.21 8.81
C ASN A 274 -1.17 -5.17 7.85
N VAL A 275 -1.32 -5.38 6.53
CA VAL A 275 -0.87 -4.44 5.50
C VAL A 275 -2.04 -4.10 4.57
N ASP A 276 -2.30 -2.80 4.38
CA ASP A 276 -3.19 -2.23 3.38
C ASP A 276 -2.39 -1.26 2.51
N ALA A 277 -2.08 -1.66 1.28
CA ALA A 277 -1.21 -0.92 0.37
C ALA A 277 -1.88 -0.61 -0.98
N ASP A 278 -1.87 0.65 -1.39
CA ASP A 278 -2.52 1.16 -2.61
C ASP A 278 -1.58 2.02 -3.47
N THR A 279 -1.49 1.71 -4.77
CA THR A 279 -0.75 2.50 -5.76
C THR A 279 -1.52 2.62 -7.06
N LYS A 280 -1.42 3.77 -7.75
CA LYS A 280 -1.98 3.88 -9.10
C LYS A 280 -1.03 3.30 -10.14
N GLN A 281 0.27 3.51 -9.97
CA GLN A 281 1.28 3.00 -10.88
C GLN A 281 2.55 2.60 -10.13
N GLY A 282 2.91 1.34 -10.22
CA GLY A 282 4.11 0.80 -9.58
C GLY A 282 4.00 -0.70 -9.32
N THR A 283 5.17 -1.31 -9.13
CA THR A 283 5.30 -2.72 -8.76
C THR A 283 5.32 -2.88 -7.25
N TYR A 284 4.66 -3.92 -6.75
CA TYR A 284 4.74 -4.36 -5.36
C TYR A 284 5.69 -5.52 -5.20
N LYS A 285 6.53 -5.44 -4.17
CA LYS A 285 7.24 -6.57 -3.60
C LYS A 285 6.90 -6.60 -2.12
N ALA A 286 6.23 -7.67 -1.71
CA ALA A 286 5.85 -7.90 -0.33
C ALA A 286 6.41 -9.24 0.16
N SER A 287 6.99 -9.28 1.36
CA SER A 287 7.38 -10.54 1.99
C SER A 287 7.14 -10.55 3.50
N ASP A 288 6.93 -11.75 4.05
CA ASP A 288 6.91 -11.99 5.51
C ASP A 288 5.93 -11.07 6.24
N ILE A 289 4.66 -11.11 5.83
CA ILE A 289 3.57 -10.37 6.47
C ILE A 289 2.85 -11.33 7.42
N SER A 290 2.85 -11.02 8.71
CA SER A 290 2.27 -11.90 9.73
C SER A 290 0.73 -11.91 9.75
N GLY A 291 0.10 -10.82 9.30
CA GLY A 291 -1.34 -10.62 9.30
C GLY A 291 -1.95 -10.64 7.90
N VAL A 292 -3.09 -9.98 7.75
CA VAL A 292 -3.80 -9.84 6.46
C VAL A 292 -3.02 -8.92 5.53
N ALA A 293 -2.87 -9.30 4.26
CA ALA A 293 -2.24 -8.50 3.22
C ALA A 293 -3.25 -8.08 2.15
N LYS A 294 -3.55 -6.78 2.08
CA LYS A 294 -4.39 -6.17 1.03
C LYS A 294 -3.52 -5.31 0.14
N LEU A 295 -3.29 -5.74 -1.10
CA LEU A 295 -2.38 -5.10 -2.04
C LEU A 295 -3.14 -4.74 -3.32
N TYR A 296 -3.24 -3.45 -3.62
CA TYR A 296 -3.92 -2.94 -4.81
C TYR A 296 -3.00 -2.09 -5.69
N THR A 297 -2.90 -2.42 -6.98
CA THR A 297 -2.31 -1.53 -8.01
C THR A 297 -3.27 -1.34 -9.18
N GLN A 298 -3.31 -0.16 -9.78
CA GLN A 298 -3.98 -0.02 -11.07
C GLN A 298 -3.08 -0.46 -12.24
N VAL A 299 -1.77 -0.21 -12.18
CA VAL A 299 -0.81 -0.64 -13.20
C VAL A 299 0.48 -1.07 -12.53
N GLY A 300 0.85 -2.34 -12.72
CA GLY A 300 2.09 -2.92 -12.22
C GLY A 300 1.90 -4.33 -11.70
N ASP A 301 3.02 -5.02 -11.55
CA ASP A 301 3.04 -6.39 -11.04
C ASP A 301 2.96 -6.41 -9.50
N VAL A 302 2.38 -7.48 -8.96
CA VAL A 302 2.35 -7.74 -7.51
C VAL A 302 3.05 -9.06 -7.25
N SER A 303 4.08 -9.03 -6.41
CA SER A 303 4.74 -10.23 -5.89
C SER A 303 4.60 -10.25 -4.37
N LEU A 304 4.00 -11.31 -3.83
CA LEU A 304 3.91 -11.58 -2.40
C LEU A 304 4.53 -12.95 -2.11
N THR A 305 5.42 -13.01 -1.13
CA THR A 305 6.03 -14.26 -0.65
C THR A 305 5.81 -14.39 0.85
N SER A 306 5.33 -15.54 1.32
CA SER A 306 5.19 -15.82 2.76
C SER A 306 4.20 -14.89 3.47
N GLY A 307 2.92 -14.94 3.07
CA GLY A 307 1.82 -14.33 3.82
C GLY A 307 1.27 -15.30 4.87
N LEU A 308 1.35 -14.93 6.16
CA LEU A 308 0.87 -15.78 7.26
C LEU A 308 -0.59 -15.47 7.67
N GLY A 309 -1.33 -14.74 6.84
CA GLY A 309 -2.75 -14.45 6.99
C GLY A 309 -3.45 -14.37 5.63
N ASP A 310 -4.69 -13.89 5.63
CA ASP A 310 -5.49 -13.76 4.41
C ASP A 310 -4.86 -12.79 3.40
N ILE A 311 -4.97 -13.10 2.11
CA ILE A 311 -4.35 -12.37 1.02
C ILE A 311 -5.45 -11.83 0.10
N ASP A 312 -5.49 -10.52 -0.13
CA ASP A 312 -6.34 -9.85 -1.13
C ASP A 312 -5.45 -9.02 -2.05
N VAL A 313 -5.19 -9.54 -3.26
CA VAL A 313 -4.32 -8.92 -4.25
C VAL A 313 -5.13 -8.59 -5.50
N ASN A 314 -5.09 -7.32 -5.91
CA ASN A 314 -5.82 -6.86 -7.08
C ASN A 314 -4.95 -5.96 -7.95
N THR A 315 -4.93 -6.26 -9.24
CA THR A 315 -4.32 -5.41 -10.26
C THR A 315 -5.26 -5.22 -11.45
N ARG A 316 -5.27 -4.03 -12.08
CA ARG A 316 -5.95 -3.91 -13.38
C ARG A 316 -5.06 -4.33 -14.54
N ASN A 317 -3.79 -3.93 -14.52
CA ASN A 317 -2.85 -4.28 -15.58
C ASN A 317 -1.51 -4.68 -14.96
N GLY A 318 -1.27 -5.98 -14.88
CA GLY A 318 -0.07 -6.54 -14.30
C GLY A 318 -0.26 -7.99 -13.87
N ASN A 319 0.86 -8.65 -13.64
CA ASN A 319 0.90 -10.01 -13.18
C ASN A 319 0.79 -10.06 -11.66
N VAL A 320 0.17 -11.12 -11.15
CA VAL A 320 0.10 -11.42 -9.72
C VAL A 320 0.88 -12.69 -9.48
N MET A 321 1.87 -12.65 -8.59
CA MET A 321 2.60 -13.80 -8.10
C MET A 321 2.43 -13.87 -6.58
N VAL A 322 1.87 -14.97 -6.09
CA VAL A 322 1.76 -15.24 -4.66
C VAL A 322 2.42 -16.59 -4.37
N ASP A 323 3.46 -16.57 -3.56
CA ASP A 323 4.15 -17.77 -3.09
C ASP A 323 3.87 -18.01 -1.60
N GLU A 324 3.78 -19.28 -1.22
CA GLU A 324 3.37 -19.73 0.12
C GLU A 324 1.98 -19.22 0.57
N ALA A 325 0.99 -19.25 -0.32
CA ALA A 325 -0.37 -18.83 -0.04
C ALA A 325 -1.11 -19.87 0.83
N ASN A 326 -0.99 -19.83 2.15
CA ASN A 326 -1.51 -20.91 3.01
C ASN A 326 -2.92 -20.67 3.59
N PHE A 327 -3.46 -19.45 3.48
CA PHE A 327 -4.75 -19.02 4.06
C PHE A 327 -5.77 -18.69 2.96
N ALA A 328 -6.79 -17.86 3.27
CA ALA A 328 -7.73 -17.41 2.26
C ALA A 328 -7.04 -16.49 1.24
N VAL A 329 -7.40 -16.63 -0.03
CA VAL A 329 -6.77 -15.88 -1.12
C VAL A 329 -7.83 -15.29 -2.03
N LYS A 330 -7.76 -13.99 -2.26
CA LYS A 330 -8.46 -13.31 -3.32
C LYS A 330 -7.43 -12.69 -4.25
N ALA A 331 -7.41 -13.14 -5.50
CA ALA A 331 -6.44 -12.66 -6.50
C ALA A 331 -7.15 -12.30 -7.80
N GLU A 332 -7.09 -11.03 -8.18
CA GLU A 332 -7.78 -10.52 -9.37
C GLU A 332 -6.83 -9.75 -10.30
N SER A 333 -6.88 -10.04 -11.60
CA SER A 333 -6.23 -9.26 -12.65
C SER A 333 -7.17 -9.02 -13.84
N LEU A 334 -7.25 -7.80 -14.36
CA LEU A 334 -7.98 -7.59 -15.63
C LEU A 334 -7.12 -7.96 -16.84
N ASN A 335 -5.85 -7.55 -16.85
CA ASN A 335 -4.89 -7.92 -17.89
C ASN A 335 -3.56 -8.32 -17.25
N GLY A 336 -3.33 -9.63 -17.16
CA GLY A 336 -2.09 -10.19 -16.65
C GLY A 336 -2.25 -11.63 -16.16
N ASN A 337 -1.12 -12.29 -16.02
CA ASN A 337 -1.07 -13.66 -15.54
C ASN A 337 -1.20 -13.69 -14.01
N ILE A 338 -1.80 -14.75 -13.49
CA ILE A 338 -1.87 -14.99 -12.05
C ILE A 338 -1.16 -16.31 -11.78
N GLU A 339 -0.14 -16.26 -10.93
CA GLU A 339 0.59 -17.43 -10.46
C GLU A 339 0.47 -17.52 -8.94
N ILE A 340 -0.10 -18.61 -8.43
CA ILE A 340 -0.27 -18.84 -7.00
C ILE A 340 0.30 -20.21 -6.65
N ARG A 341 1.18 -20.25 -5.65
CA ARG A 341 1.80 -21.47 -5.13
C ARG A 341 1.45 -21.62 -3.67
N SER A 342 1.07 -22.83 -3.29
CA SER A 342 0.75 -23.16 -1.90
C SER A 342 1.14 -24.57 -1.54
N VAL A 343 1.56 -24.77 -0.29
CA VAL A 343 1.86 -26.09 0.29
C VAL A 343 0.71 -26.62 1.15
N SER A 344 -0.26 -25.78 1.49
CA SER A 344 -1.44 -26.13 2.30
C SER A 344 -2.59 -25.18 2.04
N ILE A 345 -3.83 -25.69 1.99
CA ILE A 345 -5.03 -24.87 1.79
C ILE A 345 -5.74 -24.73 3.12
N GLY A 346 -5.61 -23.57 3.79
CA GLY A 346 -6.25 -23.26 5.07
C GLY A 346 -7.39 -22.25 4.99
N GLY A 347 -7.85 -21.89 3.79
CA GLY A 347 -8.92 -20.93 3.56
C GLY A 347 -9.47 -20.97 2.14
N ASP A 348 -10.59 -20.29 1.92
CA ASP A 348 -11.24 -20.23 0.60
C ASP A 348 -10.45 -19.34 -0.36
N TRP A 349 -10.39 -19.76 -1.63
CA TRP A 349 -9.71 -19.03 -2.68
C TRP A 349 -10.69 -18.56 -3.75
N SER A 350 -10.53 -17.32 -4.18
CA SER A 350 -11.20 -16.73 -5.33
C SER A 350 -10.16 -16.10 -6.25
N VAL A 351 -9.96 -16.71 -7.41
CA VAL A 351 -8.95 -16.28 -8.38
C VAL A 351 -9.64 -15.93 -9.69
N TYR A 352 -9.39 -14.72 -10.19
CA TYR A 352 -10.00 -14.25 -11.42
C TYR A 352 -9.02 -13.52 -12.34
N SER A 353 -8.94 -13.94 -13.61
CA SER A 353 -8.24 -13.17 -14.65
C SER A 353 -9.11 -12.93 -15.87
N ALA A 354 -9.37 -11.66 -16.21
CA ALA A 354 -10.15 -11.34 -17.39
C ALA A 354 -9.36 -11.55 -18.69
N VAL A 355 -8.05 -11.35 -18.71
CA VAL A 355 -7.15 -11.65 -19.83
C VAL A 355 -5.79 -12.04 -19.27
N GLY A 356 -5.43 -13.31 -19.40
CA GLY A 356 -4.15 -13.83 -18.93
C GLY A 356 -4.21 -15.33 -18.69
N VAL A 357 -3.06 -15.92 -18.38
CA VAL A 357 -2.94 -17.32 -17.97
C VAL A 357 -2.97 -17.40 -16.45
N ILE A 358 -3.73 -18.35 -15.92
CA ILE A 358 -3.75 -18.66 -14.50
C ILE A 358 -2.95 -19.95 -14.27
N HIS A 359 -1.93 -19.86 -13.43
CA HIS A 359 -1.13 -20.97 -12.93
C HIS A 359 -1.37 -21.14 -11.43
N LEU A 360 -1.94 -22.27 -11.05
CA LEU A 360 -2.08 -22.65 -9.64
C LEU A 360 -1.22 -23.87 -9.38
N TYR A 361 -0.41 -23.81 -8.34
CA TYR A 361 0.35 -24.95 -7.84
C TYR A 361 -0.22 -25.33 -6.47
N LEU A 362 -1.04 -26.38 -6.45
CA LEU A 362 -1.78 -26.83 -5.28
C LEU A 362 -1.10 -28.06 -4.65
N PRO A 363 -1.20 -28.26 -3.32
CA PRO A 363 -0.67 -29.46 -2.70
C PRO A 363 -1.39 -30.71 -3.24
N PRO A 364 -0.72 -31.87 -3.40
CA PRO A 364 -1.36 -33.08 -3.93
C PRO A 364 -2.36 -33.72 -2.95
N THR A 365 -2.35 -33.28 -1.70
CA THR A 365 -3.19 -33.76 -0.58
C THR A 365 -3.71 -32.58 0.21
N GLY A 366 -4.91 -32.69 0.78
CA GLY A 366 -5.52 -31.65 1.61
C GLY A 366 -7.04 -31.77 1.61
N ASP A 367 -7.71 -30.84 2.29
CA ASP A 367 -9.16 -30.81 2.46
C ASP A 367 -9.76 -29.63 1.68
N TYR A 368 -9.84 -29.78 0.36
CA TYR A 368 -10.34 -28.70 -0.50
C TYR A 368 -11.10 -29.20 -1.74
N LYS A 369 -11.98 -28.34 -2.23
CA LYS A 369 -12.72 -28.52 -3.47
C LYS A 369 -12.24 -27.53 -4.50
N VAL A 370 -11.90 -28.01 -5.70
CA VAL A 370 -11.57 -27.16 -6.84
C VAL A 370 -12.78 -27.05 -7.74
N SER A 371 -13.15 -25.82 -8.10
CA SER A 371 -14.08 -25.51 -9.17
C SER A 371 -13.50 -24.39 -9.99
N GLY A 372 -13.36 -24.61 -11.30
CA GLY A 372 -12.92 -23.54 -12.17
C GLY A 372 -13.51 -23.62 -13.56
N SER A 373 -13.48 -22.48 -14.24
CA SER A 373 -13.99 -22.37 -15.60
C SER A 373 -13.11 -21.47 -16.45
N ASN A 374 -13.13 -21.72 -17.76
CA ASN A 374 -12.58 -20.79 -18.71
C ASN A 374 -13.49 -20.47 -19.91
N SER A 375 -13.31 -19.28 -20.50
CA SER A 375 -14.14 -18.85 -21.64
C SER A 375 -13.55 -19.29 -22.99
N TYR A 376 -12.26 -19.06 -23.21
CA TYR A 376 -11.63 -19.23 -24.53
C TYR A 376 -10.40 -20.14 -24.55
N GLY A 377 -9.62 -20.19 -23.47
CA GLY A 377 -8.39 -21.00 -23.40
C GLY A 377 -8.61 -22.50 -23.19
N THR A 378 -7.53 -23.17 -22.81
CA THR A 378 -7.47 -24.59 -22.47
C THR A 378 -7.31 -24.78 -20.95
N ILE A 379 -7.75 -25.94 -20.45
CA ILE A 379 -7.55 -26.32 -19.06
C ILE A 379 -6.59 -27.51 -19.01
N ASN A 380 -5.49 -27.35 -18.30
CA ASN A 380 -4.49 -28.41 -18.10
C ASN A 380 -4.33 -28.69 -16.60
N THR A 381 -4.19 -29.97 -16.26
CA THR A 381 -3.93 -30.38 -14.88
C THR A 381 -3.20 -31.72 -14.82
N ASP A 382 -2.34 -31.88 -13.82
CA ASP A 382 -1.68 -33.15 -13.47
C ASP A 382 -2.23 -33.75 -12.15
N LEU A 383 -3.22 -33.07 -11.55
CA LEU A 383 -3.98 -33.56 -10.40
C LEU A 383 -5.14 -34.45 -10.87
N PRO A 384 -5.68 -35.35 -10.02
CA PRO A 384 -6.83 -36.20 -10.34
C PRO A 384 -8.16 -35.43 -10.39
N LEU A 385 -8.21 -34.35 -11.17
CA LEU A 385 -9.37 -33.48 -11.37
C LEU A 385 -10.12 -33.85 -12.65
N LYS A 386 -11.45 -33.70 -12.61
CA LYS A 386 -12.31 -33.95 -13.76
C LYS A 386 -12.39 -32.70 -14.63
N VAL A 387 -11.90 -32.80 -15.87
CA VAL A 387 -12.02 -31.74 -16.88
C VAL A 387 -13.12 -32.12 -17.87
N GLU A 388 -14.18 -31.30 -17.91
CA GLU A 388 -15.28 -31.45 -18.87
C GLU A 388 -15.46 -30.15 -19.65
N LYS A 389 -15.22 -30.20 -20.97
CA LYS A 389 -15.30 -29.05 -21.88
C LYS A 389 -14.40 -27.89 -21.43
N ARG A 390 -14.95 -26.96 -20.64
CA ARG A 390 -14.34 -25.71 -20.19
C ARG A 390 -14.49 -25.50 -18.69
N THR A 391 -14.75 -26.58 -17.97
CA THR A 391 -14.88 -26.58 -16.51
C THR A 391 -13.99 -27.66 -15.93
N ILE A 392 -13.37 -27.36 -14.79
CA ILE A 392 -12.58 -28.29 -13.98
C ILE A 392 -13.20 -28.40 -12.61
N THR A 393 -13.35 -29.63 -12.13
CA THR A 393 -13.92 -29.91 -10.80
C THR A 393 -13.23 -31.09 -10.15
N GLY A 394 -13.12 -31.06 -8.83
CA GLY A 394 -12.67 -32.20 -8.04
C GLY A 394 -12.63 -31.86 -6.57
N GLU A 395 -12.52 -32.89 -5.75
CA GLU A 395 -12.56 -32.81 -4.29
C GLU A 395 -11.41 -33.63 -3.73
N PHE A 396 -10.75 -33.09 -2.72
CA PHE A 396 -9.70 -33.73 -1.94
C PHE A 396 -10.13 -33.74 -0.47
N GLY A 397 -9.87 -34.86 0.21
CA GLY A 397 -10.13 -34.99 1.64
C GLY A 397 -11.60 -34.75 2.01
N THR A 398 -11.85 -33.93 3.03
CA THR A 398 -13.19 -33.54 3.50
C THR A 398 -13.83 -32.38 2.72
N ALA A 399 -13.05 -31.72 1.85
CA ALA A 399 -13.47 -30.55 1.08
C ALA A 399 -13.93 -29.35 1.93
N ASP A 400 -13.19 -29.06 3.01
CA ASP A 400 -13.50 -27.97 3.95
C ASP A 400 -13.33 -26.57 3.33
N HIS A 401 -12.40 -26.42 2.38
CA HIS A 401 -12.10 -25.15 1.71
C HIS A 401 -12.46 -25.17 0.22
N ALA A 402 -12.98 -24.06 -0.29
CA ALA A 402 -13.34 -23.92 -1.70
C ALA A 402 -12.29 -23.12 -2.47
N ILE A 403 -11.78 -23.69 -3.57
CA ILE A 403 -10.92 -23.01 -4.54
C ILE A 403 -11.76 -22.74 -5.79
N GLN A 404 -12.16 -21.48 -5.96
CA GLN A 404 -12.86 -21.00 -7.15
C GLN A 404 -11.91 -20.22 -8.06
N VAL A 405 -11.77 -20.69 -9.31
CA VAL A 405 -10.90 -20.05 -10.30
C VAL A 405 -11.61 -19.85 -11.63
N ASP A 406 -11.75 -18.59 -12.03
CA ASP A 406 -12.43 -18.22 -13.27
C ASP A 406 -11.50 -17.37 -14.15
N GLY A 407 -11.34 -17.74 -15.42
CA GLY A 407 -10.46 -16.99 -16.32
C GLY A 407 -10.93 -17.02 -17.77
N ASN A 408 -10.52 -16.05 -18.59
CA ASN A 408 -10.82 -16.16 -20.03
C ASN A 408 -9.74 -16.91 -20.82
N GLY A 409 -8.49 -16.91 -20.33
CA GLY A 409 -7.33 -17.55 -20.97
C GLY A 409 -7.12 -19.01 -20.55
N ASP A 410 -5.86 -19.46 -20.64
CA ASP A 410 -5.46 -20.80 -20.20
C ASP A 410 -5.49 -20.91 -18.67
N LEU A 411 -5.94 -22.06 -18.19
CA LEU A 411 -5.98 -22.41 -16.77
C LEU A 411 -5.13 -23.67 -16.54
N ASN A 412 -4.04 -23.51 -15.81
CA ASN A 412 -3.11 -24.58 -15.48
C ASN A 412 -3.16 -24.83 -13.97
N ILE A 413 -3.67 -25.98 -13.55
CA ILE A 413 -3.70 -26.40 -12.14
C ILE A 413 -2.76 -27.58 -11.98
N MET A 414 -1.58 -27.32 -11.42
CA MET A 414 -0.47 -28.26 -11.32
C MET A 414 -0.23 -28.65 -9.86
N ARG A 415 0.40 -29.80 -9.62
CA ARG A 415 0.87 -30.20 -8.30
C ARG A 415 2.04 -29.32 -7.86
N ASN A 416 2.00 -28.87 -6.62
CA ASN A 416 3.16 -28.27 -5.97
C ASN A 416 4.04 -29.37 -5.37
N SER A 417 5.20 -29.61 -5.97
CA SER A 417 6.15 -30.66 -5.53
C SER A 417 6.96 -30.29 -4.29
N ASP A 418 7.02 -29.01 -3.91
CA ASP A 418 7.78 -28.55 -2.74
C ASP A 418 7.11 -28.95 -1.41
N ALA A 419 5.84 -29.38 -1.46
CA ALA A 419 5.12 -29.95 -0.32
C ALA A 419 5.67 -31.32 0.14
N MET A 420 6.47 -32.03 -0.67
CA MET A 420 6.93 -33.39 -0.35
C MET A 420 8.26 -33.46 0.43
N VAL A 421 8.88 -32.34 0.84
CA VAL A 421 10.25 -32.33 1.41
C VAL A 421 10.32 -31.99 2.91
N LYS A 422 9.23 -31.68 3.60
CA LYS A 422 9.27 -31.31 5.04
C LYS A 422 8.90 -32.41 6.04
N ASP A 423 8.74 -33.66 5.60
CA ASP A 423 8.24 -34.76 6.46
C ASP A 423 9.30 -35.83 6.83
N ASN A 424 10.60 -35.53 6.70
CA ASN A 424 11.69 -36.48 6.99
C ASN A 424 12.65 -36.03 8.11
N ASP A 425 12.22 -35.13 8.99
CA ASP A 425 12.92 -34.82 10.25
C ASP A 425 12.25 -35.50 11.46
N ASP A 426 11.92 -36.79 11.32
CA ASP A 426 11.78 -37.68 12.47
C ASP A 426 12.59 -38.97 12.24
N GLN A 427 13.90 -38.82 12.32
CA GLN A 427 14.75 -39.88 12.83
C GLN A 427 15.23 -39.50 14.22
N THR A 428 14.36 -39.75 15.20
CA THR A 428 14.70 -40.34 16.51
C THR A 428 16.21 -40.53 16.75
N ILE A 429 16.81 -39.56 17.43
CA ILE A 429 18.10 -39.77 18.11
C ILE A 429 17.77 -40.45 19.45
N ASP A 430 18.03 -41.74 19.52
CA ASP A 430 17.95 -42.54 20.76
C ASP A 430 19.19 -42.25 21.64
N PRO A 431 19.04 -41.79 22.89
CA PRO A 431 20.18 -41.49 23.74
C PRO A 431 20.43 -42.64 24.73
N ALA A 432 21.13 -43.70 24.32
CA ALA A 432 21.76 -44.64 25.25
C ALA A 432 22.80 -45.57 24.60
N ASN A 433 24.09 -45.28 24.82
CA ASN A 433 25.04 -46.12 25.58
C ASN A 433 26.50 -45.86 25.11
N PRO A 434 27.48 -45.73 26.03
CA PRO A 434 28.89 -45.49 25.70
C PRO A 434 29.66 -46.81 25.55
N GLU A 435 30.91 -46.69 25.06
CA GLU A 435 31.94 -47.74 24.90
C GLU A 435 31.89 -48.55 23.59
N GLU A 436 32.82 -48.28 22.67
CA GLU A 436 34.01 -49.15 22.48
C GLU A 436 34.96 -48.53 21.43
N THR A 437 36.20 -48.33 21.88
CA THR A 437 37.40 -48.18 21.07
C THR A 437 37.68 -49.46 20.30
N ASP A 438 38.01 -49.40 19.00
CA ASP A 438 39.29 -49.95 18.54
C ASP A 438 39.62 -49.66 17.08
N ALA A 439 40.93 -49.71 16.83
CA ALA A 439 41.64 -49.26 15.67
C ALA A 439 41.70 -50.27 14.50
N SER A 440 42.11 -49.70 13.35
CA SER A 440 43.06 -50.28 12.37
C SER A 440 42.52 -50.89 11.06
N SER A 441 42.88 -50.18 10.00
CA SER A 441 43.76 -50.64 8.90
C SER A 441 43.16 -51.08 7.55
N ASN A 442 43.74 -50.43 6.53
CA ASN A 442 44.04 -50.89 5.17
C ASN A 442 42.88 -51.11 4.18
N SER A 443 42.98 -50.79 2.89
CA SER A 443 44.12 -50.49 2.02
C SER A 443 43.61 -50.02 0.64
N GLY A 444 44.40 -49.21 -0.09
CA GLY A 444 44.45 -49.28 -1.56
C GLY A 444 44.17 -48.00 -2.34
N SER A 445 45.21 -47.18 -2.56
CA SER A 445 45.39 -46.41 -3.81
C SER A 445 46.00 -47.34 -4.90
N PRO A 446 46.36 -46.90 -6.13
CA PRO A 446 46.16 -45.60 -6.78
C PRO A 446 45.76 -45.67 -8.28
N SER A 447 45.36 -44.52 -8.86
CA SER A 447 45.80 -44.18 -10.21
C SER A 447 45.91 -42.66 -10.38
N THR A 448 47.16 -42.22 -10.31
CA THR A 448 47.76 -40.95 -10.75
C THR A 448 47.63 -40.74 -12.27
N THR A 449 47.54 -39.49 -12.72
CA THR A 449 48.49 -38.77 -13.61
C THR A 449 47.97 -37.31 -13.66
N GLU A 450 48.56 -36.34 -12.93
CA GLU A 450 49.63 -35.40 -13.35
C GLU A 450 49.35 -34.72 -14.73
N SER A 451 49.49 -33.41 -14.92
CA SER A 451 50.61 -32.55 -14.51
C SER A 451 50.29 -31.04 -14.64
N LYS A 452 50.61 -30.29 -13.59
CA LYS A 452 51.33 -28.99 -13.49
C LYS A 452 51.32 -28.03 -14.69
N ASN A 453 51.14 -26.73 -14.43
CA ASN A 453 52.23 -25.90 -13.90
C ASN A 453 51.76 -24.51 -13.41
N THR A 454 52.38 -24.06 -12.33
CA THR A 454 52.31 -22.75 -11.68
C THR A 454 53.17 -21.70 -12.41
N THR A 455 53.00 -20.40 -12.12
CA THR A 455 53.95 -19.56 -11.34
C THR A 455 53.80 -18.04 -11.65
N ASN A 456 53.65 -17.25 -10.56
CA ASN A 456 54.08 -15.85 -10.26
C ASN A 456 53.64 -14.65 -11.12
N THR A 457 52.97 -13.63 -10.56
CA THR A 457 53.48 -12.44 -9.80
C THR A 457 54.53 -11.61 -10.53
N ASP A 458 54.16 -10.39 -10.93
CA ASP A 458 54.72 -9.11 -10.43
C ASP A 458 54.22 -7.91 -11.27
N GLU A 459 53.56 -6.97 -10.60
CA GLU A 459 53.54 -5.52 -10.91
C GLU A 459 54.88 -4.89 -10.41
N PRO A 460 55.26 -3.60 -10.65
CA PRO A 460 54.47 -2.46 -11.14
C PRO A 460 55.24 -1.49 -12.11
N VAL A 461 54.62 -0.32 -12.36
CA VAL A 461 55.22 1.04 -12.54
C VAL A 461 55.22 1.66 -13.97
N THR A 462 54.33 2.67 -14.08
CA THR A 462 54.36 3.97 -14.80
C THR A 462 55.11 4.15 -16.13
N GLU A 463 54.43 4.76 -17.11
CA GLU A 463 54.70 6.15 -17.56
C GLU A 463 53.71 6.58 -18.65
N SER A 464 53.12 7.77 -18.47
CA SER A 464 52.55 8.58 -19.55
C SER A 464 53.67 9.25 -20.35
N PRO A 465 53.42 9.68 -21.60
CA PRO A 465 53.21 11.11 -21.77
C PRO A 465 52.15 11.51 -22.80
N SER A 466 51.74 12.76 -22.63
CA SER A 466 50.87 13.63 -23.41
C SER A 466 51.27 13.91 -24.87
N THR A 467 50.31 14.57 -25.55
CA THR A 467 50.31 15.36 -26.81
C THR A 467 49.67 14.60 -27.98
N ASN A 468 48.66 15.14 -28.69
CA ASN A 468 48.36 16.53 -29.02
C ASN A 468 46.85 16.73 -29.28
#